data_AF-A0AAD0UP91-F1
#
_entry.id   AF-A0AAD0UP91-F1
#
_cell.length_a   1.000
_cell.length_b   1.000
_cell.length_c   1.000
_cell.angle_alpha   90.00
_cell.angle_beta   90.00
_cell.angle_gamma   90.00
#
_symmetry.space_group_name_H-M   'P 1'
#
loop_
_entity.id
_entity.type
_entity.pdbx_description
1 polymer ?
#
loop_
_entity_poly.entity_id
_entity_poly.type
_entity_poly.pdbx_seq_one_letter_code
_entity_poly.pdbx_strand_id
1 'polypeptide(L)'
;MKSLQERITFPAVIGLISVVLIALIWFVFFSGGKGASGFSSSPEGEFTLQRSESGEWVLNQAVVDTSRRIFDENGNWLSFDDLMHYAATGEVNLVSELWGLRRQCPENVVYEQCNEIIRAFIADHYTGKDAEYLMKLFSGYLRYETTMREYELSDKLSRAEKYEIVKKKRREFFSENDAKLIFGMEESEETYRDSLGGFLKDTESLSGDQRMARYEDFRKNVYGQYYNTVKTREPKYNTYETEMFLRDKELEKMSSSDRNTKTRTIREKYFGKDGADRIDAVYKEIEEREKKEKQTARDESAWLQKNSNVKGEARDKALMEIRIKNLGKEEAEEYSRRLKYEEEMKKNQN
;
A
#
# COMPACT_ATOMS: atom_id res chain seq x y z
N MET A 1 12.25 -53.10 11.69
CA MET A 1 11.22 -52.12 11.29
C MET A 1 11.53 -50.83 12.02
N LYS A 2 12.01 -49.80 11.30
CA LYS A 2 12.29 -48.47 11.85
C LYS A 2 11.05 -47.59 11.67
N SER A 3 10.76 -46.71 12.62
CA SER A 3 9.53 -45.92 12.68
C SER A 3 9.38 -44.96 11.50
N LEU A 4 8.13 -44.63 11.17
CA LEU A 4 7.75 -43.75 10.05
C LEU A 4 8.32 -42.32 10.13
N GLN A 5 9.03 -41.98 11.20
CA GLN A 5 9.54 -40.63 11.48
C GLN A 5 10.98 -40.39 10.96
N GLU A 6 11.66 -41.41 10.44
CA GLU A 6 13.05 -41.30 9.92
C GLU A 6 13.18 -41.39 8.39
N ARG A 7 12.08 -41.32 7.62
CA ARG A 7 12.12 -41.50 6.14
C ARG A 7 11.86 -40.25 5.30
N ILE A 8 11.69 -39.08 5.90
CA ILE A 8 11.57 -37.83 5.14
C ILE A 8 12.92 -37.12 5.14
N THR A 9 13.67 -37.35 4.06
CA THR A 9 14.92 -36.67 3.73
C THR A 9 14.74 -35.15 3.75
N PHE A 10 15.52 -34.52 4.61
CA PHE A 10 15.48 -33.12 5.04
C PHE A 10 16.02 -32.03 4.07
N PRO A 11 16.29 -32.23 2.76
CA PRO A 11 16.53 -31.11 1.84
C PRO A 11 15.35 -30.78 0.88
N ALA A 12 14.35 -31.64 0.73
CA ALA A 12 13.29 -31.44 -0.28
C ALA A 12 12.14 -30.53 0.17
N VAL A 13 11.89 -30.44 1.48
CA VAL A 13 10.75 -29.69 2.04
C VAL A 13 11.04 -28.20 2.17
N ILE A 14 12.30 -27.83 2.37
CA ILE A 14 12.71 -26.41 2.47
C ILE A 14 12.66 -25.73 1.09
N GLY A 15 13.05 -26.43 0.03
CA GLY A 15 12.94 -25.91 -1.35
C GLY A 15 11.48 -25.70 -1.81
N LEU A 16 10.56 -26.60 -1.42
CA LEU A 16 9.14 -26.49 -1.77
C LEU A 16 8.44 -25.33 -1.06
N ILE A 17 8.81 -25.02 0.19
CA ILE A 17 8.26 -23.88 0.93
C ILE A 17 8.74 -22.55 0.33
N SER A 18 10.00 -22.47 -0.10
CA SER A 18 10.55 -21.30 -0.80
C SER A 18 9.90 -21.08 -2.17
N VAL A 19 9.65 -22.14 -2.95
CA VAL A 19 8.97 -22.04 -4.25
C VAL A 19 7.50 -21.60 -4.10
N VAL A 20 6.80 -22.06 -3.06
CA VAL A 20 5.41 -21.65 -2.78
C VAL A 20 5.36 -20.19 -2.29
N LEU A 21 6.30 -19.75 -1.46
CA LEU A 21 6.37 -18.34 -1.02
C LEU A 21 6.73 -17.39 -2.17
N ILE A 22 7.67 -17.78 -3.05
CA ILE A 22 8.03 -16.99 -4.23
C ILE A 22 6.86 -16.97 -5.24
N ALA A 23 6.15 -18.09 -5.44
CA ALA A 23 4.95 -18.13 -6.28
C ALA A 23 3.79 -17.31 -5.70
N LEU A 24 3.63 -17.25 -4.38
CA LEU A 24 2.60 -16.42 -3.72
C LEU A 24 2.96 -14.93 -3.79
N ILE A 25 4.24 -14.57 -3.62
CA ILE A 25 4.72 -13.20 -3.84
C ILE A 25 4.54 -12.82 -5.32
N TRP A 26 4.85 -13.73 -6.25
CA TRP A 26 4.66 -13.49 -7.68
C TRP A 26 3.18 -13.41 -8.09
N PHE A 27 2.29 -14.20 -7.46
CA PHE A 27 0.84 -14.12 -7.71
C PHE A 27 0.27 -12.80 -7.18
N VAL A 28 0.66 -12.37 -5.99
CA VAL A 28 0.24 -11.07 -5.42
C VAL A 28 0.78 -9.88 -6.23
N PHE A 29 1.98 -9.97 -6.81
CA PHE A 29 2.57 -8.89 -7.59
C PHE A 29 2.25 -8.91 -9.11
N PHE A 30 1.94 -10.07 -9.71
CA PHE A 30 1.83 -10.20 -11.17
C PHE A 30 0.55 -10.87 -11.70
N SER A 31 -0.35 -11.41 -10.87
CA SER A 31 -1.66 -11.88 -11.35
C SER A 31 -2.73 -10.78 -11.39
N GLY A 32 -2.33 -9.54 -11.60
CA GLY A 32 -3.20 -8.46 -12.06
C GLY A 32 -3.17 -8.38 -13.58
N GLY A 33 -3.98 -9.21 -14.25
CA GLY A 33 -4.03 -9.24 -15.71
C GLY A 33 -5.43 -9.40 -16.27
N LYS A 34 -6.12 -8.27 -16.48
CA LYS A 34 -6.78 -7.89 -17.75
C LYS A 34 -7.26 -6.44 -17.70
N GLY A 35 -6.53 -5.54 -18.35
CA GLY A 35 -7.04 -4.22 -18.77
C GLY A 35 -6.00 -3.08 -18.88
N ALA A 36 -5.59 -2.78 -20.12
CA ALA A 36 -5.07 -1.50 -20.65
C ALA A 36 -3.64 -0.98 -20.30
N SER A 37 -2.76 -1.08 -21.30
CA SER A 37 -1.78 -0.10 -21.84
C SER A 37 -1.08 0.95 -20.93
N GLY A 38 0.26 0.93 -20.98
CA GLY A 38 1.11 2.14 -20.92
C GLY A 38 1.82 2.39 -19.59
N PHE A 39 3.07 1.95 -19.45
CA PHE A 39 3.93 2.36 -18.33
C PHE A 39 4.68 3.64 -18.71
N SER A 40 4.05 4.79 -18.49
CA SER A 40 4.77 6.06 -18.30
C SER A 40 5.23 6.13 -16.85
N SER A 41 6.48 6.51 -16.61
CA SER A 41 7.01 6.83 -15.29
C SER A 41 6.28 8.05 -14.71
N SER A 42 5.14 7.81 -14.05
CA SER A 42 4.50 8.72 -13.11
C SER A 42 4.68 8.16 -11.70
N PRO A 43 4.89 8.99 -10.66
CA PRO A 43 5.03 8.58 -9.27
C PRO A 43 3.68 8.20 -8.63
N GLU A 44 2.82 7.50 -9.38
CA GLU A 44 1.46 7.11 -9.00
C GLU A 44 1.30 5.58 -8.89
N GLY A 45 2.35 4.89 -8.44
CA GLY A 45 2.26 3.49 -8.05
C GLY A 45 1.91 3.40 -6.57
N GLU A 46 0.71 2.86 -6.28
CA GLU A 46 0.22 2.45 -4.96
C GLU A 46 -0.58 3.47 -4.13
N PHE A 47 -1.69 3.98 -4.69
CA PHE A 47 -2.91 4.33 -3.94
C PHE A 47 -4.07 4.70 -4.90
N THR A 48 -4.74 3.70 -5.47
CA THR A 48 -5.93 3.98 -6.30
C THR A 48 -7.14 4.23 -5.41
N LEU A 49 -7.45 5.50 -5.18
CA LEU A 49 -8.78 5.93 -4.72
C LEU A 49 -9.77 5.69 -5.88
N GLN A 50 -10.34 4.49 -5.96
CA GLN A 50 -11.37 4.19 -6.94
C GLN A 50 -12.70 4.76 -6.44
N ARG A 51 -13.38 5.51 -7.30
CA ARG A 51 -14.80 5.84 -7.12
C ARG A 51 -15.57 4.52 -7.17
N SER A 52 -16.25 4.15 -6.10
CA SER A 52 -17.16 3.00 -6.15
C SER A 52 -18.25 3.23 -7.21
N GLU A 53 -18.94 2.18 -7.65
CA GLU A 53 -20.14 2.31 -8.50
C GLU A 53 -21.24 3.18 -7.83
N SER A 54 -21.14 3.44 -6.52
CA SER A 54 -21.99 4.37 -5.76
C SER A 54 -21.50 5.83 -5.73
N GLY A 55 -20.37 6.15 -6.36
CA GLY A 55 -19.90 7.53 -6.46
C GLY A 55 -19.12 8.06 -5.26
N GLU A 56 -18.80 7.21 -4.28
CA GLU A 56 -18.10 7.59 -3.03
C GLU A 56 -16.57 7.62 -3.19
N TRP A 57 -15.93 8.47 -2.38
CA TRP A 57 -14.48 8.52 -2.23
C TRP A 57 -14.08 7.52 -1.14
N VAL A 58 -13.44 6.42 -1.54
CA VAL A 58 -13.10 5.33 -0.63
C VAL A 58 -11.73 5.62 -0.01
N LEU A 59 -11.65 5.69 1.32
CA LEU A 59 -10.38 5.69 2.07
C LEU A 59 -9.49 4.51 1.63
N ASN A 60 -8.17 4.63 1.83
CA ASN A 60 -7.25 3.51 1.58
C ASN A 60 -7.81 2.20 2.14
N GLN A 61 -7.82 1.15 1.33
CA GLN A 61 -8.18 -0.18 1.81
C GLN A 61 -7.34 -0.59 3.02
N ALA A 62 -6.05 -0.22 3.08
CA ALA A 62 -5.22 -0.51 4.26
C ALA A 62 -5.67 0.26 5.52
N VAL A 63 -6.27 1.45 5.38
CA VAL A 63 -6.87 2.19 6.50
C VAL A 63 -8.17 1.52 6.95
N VAL A 64 -8.98 1.03 6.00
CA VAL A 64 -10.21 0.28 6.30
C VAL A 64 -9.89 -1.04 7.00
N ASP A 65 -8.90 -1.78 6.52
CA ASP A 65 -8.54 -3.12 7.01
C ASP A 65 -7.91 -3.08 8.40
N THR A 66 -7.26 -1.97 8.75
CA THR A 66 -6.64 -1.75 10.08
C THR A 66 -7.52 -0.94 11.03
N SER A 67 -8.74 -0.59 10.62
CA SER A 67 -9.67 0.13 11.48
C SER A 67 -10.23 -0.76 12.58
N ARG A 68 -10.31 -0.19 13.79
CA ARG A 68 -11.02 -0.78 14.92
C ARG A 68 -12.48 -0.93 14.52
N ARG A 69 -13.05 -2.09 14.81
CA ARG A 69 -14.47 -2.36 14.63
C ARG A 69 -15.29 -1.69 15.73
N ILE A 70 -16.60 -1.57 15.52
CA ILE A 70 -17.55 -1.17 16.56
C ILE A 70 -17.76 -2.19 17.69
N PHE A 71 -16.93 -3.25 17.73
CA PHE A 71 -16.91 -4.31 18.74
C PHE A 71 -15.61 -4.25 19.55
N ASP A 72 -15.71 -4.54 20.85
CA ASP A 72 -14.58 -4.73 21.76
C ASP A 72 -13.91 -6.11 21.58
N GLU A 73 -12.86 -6.36 22.35
CA GLU A 73 -12.09 -7.62 22.30
C GLU A 73 -12.90 -8.85 22.74
N ASN A 74 -14.02 -8.66 23.43
CA ASN A 74 -14.93 -9.70 23.89
C ASN A 74 -16.12 -9.90 22.94
N GLY A 75 -16.19 -9.12 21.85
CA GLY A 75 -17.31 -9.14 20.91
C GLY A 75 -18.53 -8.35 21.39
N ASN A 76 -18.43 -7.60 22.48
CA ASN A 76 -19.47 -6.67 22.89
C ASN A 76 -19.36 -5.38 22.09
N TRP A 77 -20.47 -4.64 22.02
CA TRP A 77 -20.48 -3.34 21.37
C TRP A 77 -19.70 -2.31 22.16
N LEU A 78 -19.01 -1.43 21.44
CA LEU A 78 -18.42 -0.26 22.06
C LEU A 78 -19.50 0.61 22.71
N SER A 79 -19.19 1.10 23.91
CA SER A 79 -19.99 2.14 24.55
C SER A 79 -20.06 3.37 23.65
N PHE A 80 -21.06 4.22 23.84
CA PHE A 80 -21.19 5.45 23.06
C PHE A 80 -19.92 6.32 23.18
N ASP A 81 -19.42 6.48 24.41
CA ASP A 81 -18.22 7.27 24.67
C ASP A 81 -16.98 6.69 23.97
N ASP A 82 -16.80 5.36 24.00
CA ASP A 82 -15.68 4.70 23.30
C ASP A 82 -15.81 4.84 21.79
N LEU A 83 -17.02 4.65 21.24
CA LEU A 83 -17.28 4.81 19.82
C LEU A 83 -16.95 6.23 19.36
N MET A 84 -17.42 7.25 20.08
CA MET A 84 -17.14 8.65 19.77
C MET A 84 -15.65 8.97 19.92
N HIS A 85 -14.99 8.45 20.95
CA HIS A 85 -13.56 8.63 21.15
C HIS A 85 -12.76 8.05 19.99
N TYR A 86 -12.99 6.78 19.65
CA TYR A 86 -12.26 6.11 18.59
C TYR A 86 -12.59 6.66 17.20
N ALA A 87 -13.82 7.12 16.96
CA ALA A 87 -14.14 7.85 15.73
C ALA A 87 -13.37 9.18 15.66
N ALA A 88 -13.31 9.92 16.76
CA ALA A 88 -12.58 11.19 16.82
C ALA A 88 -11.06 11.02 16.65
N THR A 89 -10.48 9.88 17.03
CA THR A 89 -9.05 9.57 16.81
C THR A 89 -8.78 8.83 15.50
N GLY A 90 -9.82 8.55 14.69
CA GLY A 90 -9.71 7.80 13.44
C GLY A 90 -9.43 6.31 13.64
N GLU A 91 -9.46 5.82 14.88
CA GLU A 91 -9.37 4.41 15.19
C GLU A 91 -10.57 3.64 14.63
N VAL A 92 -11.78 4.20 14.76
CA VAL A 92 -12.99 3.70 14.11
C VAL A 92 -13.31 4.58 12.91
N ASN A 93 -13.58 3.97 11.76
CA ASN A 93 -14.10 4.67 10.60
C ASN A 93 -15.60 4.42 10.44
N LEU A 94 -16.43 5.41 10.80
CA LEU A 94 -17.89 5.26 10.84
C LEU A 94 -18.51 4.90 9.48
N VAL A 95 -17.95 5.42 8.38
CA VAL A 95 -18.41 5.12 7.02
C VAL A 95 -18.14 3.65 6.67
N SER A 96 -16.94 3.17 6.96
CA SER A 96 -16.56 1.78 6.71
C SER A 96 -17.37 0.79 7.55
N GLU A 97 -17.67 1.15 8.79
CA GLU A 97 -18.49 0.32 9.67
C GLU A 97 -19.95 0.30 9.22
N LEU A 98 -20.49 1.41 8.70
CA LEU A 98 -21.79 1.43 8.04
C LEU A 98 -21.81 0.47 6.84
N TRP A 99 -20.79 0.50 5.97
CA TRP A 99 -20.66 -0.45 4.86
C TRP A 99 -20.48 -1.90 5.35
N GLY A 100 -19.84 -2.09 6.50
CA GLY A 100 -19.77 -3.38 7.19
C GLY A 100 -21.14 -3.90 7.59
N LEU A 101 -21.96 -3.07 8.25
CA LEU A 101 -23.33 -3.40 8.66
C LEU A 101 -24.22 -3.69 7.45
N ARG A 102 -24.13 -2.89 6.38
CA ARG A 102 -24.90 -3.12 5.14
C ARG A 102 -24.60 -4.47 4.49
N ARG A 103 -23.35 -4.93 4.55
CA ARG A 103 -22.95 -6.26 4.04
C ARG A 103 -23.48 -7.42 4.87
N GLN A 104 -23.92 -7.17 6.10
CA GLN A 104 -24.55 -8.17 6.97
C GLN A 104 -26.07 -8.25 6.79
N CYS A 105 -26.66 -7.32 6.03
CA CYS A 105 -28.09 -7.40 5.69
C CYS A 105 -28.37 -8.66 4.85
N PRO A 106 -29.51 -9.35 5.08
CA PRO A 106 -29.87 -10.52 4.29
C PRO A 106 -29.94 -10.21 2.78
N GLU A 107 -29.53 -11.16 1.93
CA GLU A 107 -29.44 -10.95 0.47
C GLU A 107 -30.77 -10.59 -0.20
N ASN A 108 -31.89 -10.92 0.43
CA ASN A 108 -33.24 -10.64 -0.08
C ASN A 108 -33.80 -9.27 0.36
N VAL A 109 -32.99 -8.45 1.03
CA VAL A 109 -33.39 -7.14 1.58
C VAL A 109 -32.91 -6.03 0.64
N VAL A 110 -33.83 -5.15 0.22
CA VAL A 110 -33.47 -3.98 -0.59
C VAL A 110 -32.76 -2.93 0.25
N TYR A 111 -32.00 -2.04 -0.39
CA TYR A 111 -31.14 -1.06 0.25
C TYR A 111 -31.84 -0.22 1.35
N GLU A 112 -33.07 0.23 1.09
CA GLU A 112 -33.86 1.02 2.05
C GLU A 112 -34.24 0.20 3.29
N GLN A 113 -34.62 -1.06 3.10
CA GLN A 113 -34.95 -1.96 4.20
C GLN A 113 -33.71 -2.29 5.04
N CYS A 114 -32.53 -2.42 4.42
CA CYS A 114 -31.28 -2.60 5.13
C CYS A 114 -30.95 -1.38 6.01
N ASN A 115 -31.21 -0.17 5.53
CA ASN A 115 -31.05 1.05 6.36
C ASN A 115 -32.02 1.07 7.56
N GLU A 116 -33.24 0.57 7.42
CA GLU A 116 -34.17 0.44 8.56
C GLU A 116 -33.73 -0.62 9.58
N ILE A 117 -33.12 -1.72 9.13
CA ILE A 117 -32.50 -2.71 10.02
C ILE A 117 -31.37 -2.04 10.82
N ILE A 118 -30.53 -1.23 10.16
CA ILE A 118 -29.44 -0.51 10.83
C ILE A 118 -29.97 0.52 11.83
N ARG A 119 -31.10 1.20 11.53
CA ARG A 119 -31.78 2.06 12.51
C ARG A 119 -32.24 1.27 13.72
N ALA A 120 -32.98 0.18 13.52
CA ALA A 120 -33.44 -0.66 14.62
C ALA A 120 -32.26 -1.16 15.47
N PHE A 121 -31.18 -1.55 14.81
CA PHE A 121 -29.93 -1.96 15.44
C PHE A 121 -29.34 -0.86 16.35
N ILE A 122 -29.21 0.39 15.87
CA ILE A 122 -28.72 1.52 16.68
C ILE A 122 -29.62 1.77 17.89
N ALA A 123 -30.95 1.70 17.71
CA ALA A 123 -31.91 1.96 18.78
C ALA A 123 -31.96 0.85 19.85
N ASP A 124 -31.57 -0.37 19.51
CA ASP A 124 -31.49 -1.51 20.44
C ASP A 124 -30.23 -1.45 21.32
N HIS A 125 -29.13 -0.92 20.77
CA HIS A 125 -27.81 -0.95 21.41
C HIS A 125 -27.44 0.34 22.15
N TYR A 126 -28.01 1.47 21.74
CA TYR A 126 -27.82 2.77 22.39
C TYR A 126 -29.16 3.29 22.91
N THR A 127 -29.13 4.12 23.95
CA THR A 127 -30.38 4.63 24.57
C THR A 127 -30.38 6.15 24.74
N GLY A 128 -31.57 6.74 24.78
CA GLY A 128 -31.75 8.17 24.99
C GLY A 128 -31.03 9.03 23.96
N LYS A 129 -30.29 10.04 24.44
CA LYS A 129 -29.62 11.04 23.60
C LYS A 129 -28.52 10.44 22.72
N ASP A 130 -27.91 9.34 23.15
CA ASP A 130 -26.82 8.69 22.42
C ASP A 130 -27.34 8.04 21.14
N ALA A 131 -28.45 7.32 21.26
CA ALA A 131 -29.17 6.76 20.11
C ALA A 131 -29.66 7.87 19.17
N GLU A 132 -30.27 8.93 19.71
CA GLU A 132 -30.73 10.07 18.91
C GLU A 132 -29.59 10.72 18.11
N TYR A 133 -28.41 10.86 18.72
CA TYR A 133 -27.25 11.45 18.06
C TYR A 133 -26.70 10.54 16.94
N LEU A 134 -26.54 9.24 17.19
CA LEU A 134 -26.11 8.29 16.16
C LEU A 134 -27.11 8.21 15.01
N MET A 135 -28.41 8.23 15.31
CA MET A 135 -29.47 8.28 14.30
C MET A 135 -29.42 9.55 13.45
N LYS A 136 -29.11 10.70 14.06
CA LYS A 136 -28.90 11.96 13.35
C LYS A 136 -27.70 11.84 12.40
N LEU A 137 -26.55 11.34 12.86
CA LEU A 137 -25.36 11.15 12.02
C LEU A 137 -25.67 10.21 10.85
N PHE A 138 -26.29 9.07 11.14
CA PHE A 138 -26.64 8.08 10.12
C PHE A 138 -27.59 8.66 9.08
N SER A 139 -28.68 9.31 9.51
CA SER A 139 -29.64 9.92 8.59
C SER A 139 -29.03 11.07 7.78
N GLY A 140 -28.12 11.84 8.36
CA GLY A 140 -27.34 12.86 7.65
C GLY A 140 -26.48 12.23 6.55
N TYR A 141 -25.84 11.10 6.85
CA TYR A 141 -25.04 10.34 5.88
C TYR A 141 -25.86 9.81 4.72
N LEU A 142 -27.01 9.18 4.98
CA LEU A 142 -27.88 8.68 3.90
C LEU A 142 -28.32 9.80 2.93
N ARG A 143 -28.63 10.98 3.49
CA ARG A 143 -28.99 12.16 2.67
C ARG A 143 -27.81 12.65 1.83
N TYR A 144 -26.63 12.72 2.44
CA TYR A 144 -25.40 13.09 1.75
C TYR A 144 -25.09 12.10 0.61
N GLU A 145 -25.13 10.80 0.88
CA GLU A 145 -24.90 9.72 -0.10
C GLU A 145 -25.87 9.85 -1.29
N THR A 146 -27.16 10.00 -1.02
CA THR A 146 -28.19 10.19 -2.06
C THR A 146 -27.88 11.42 -2.91
N THR A 147 -27.56 12.56 -2.30
CA THR A 147 -27.23 13.78 -3.04
C THR A 147 -25.96 13.62 -3.87
N MET A 148 -24.92 12.96 -3.34
CA MET A 148 -23.66 12.78 -4.05
C MET A 148 -23.77 11.78 -5.22
N ARG A 149 -24.70 10.83 -5.16
CA ARG A 149 -25.00 9.92 -6.30
C ARG A 149 -25.58 10.67 -7.49
N GLU A 150 -26.40 11.68 -7.23
CA GLU A 150 -27.03 12.52 -8.27
C GLU A 150 -26.12 13.69 -8.71
N TYR A 151 -25.06 13.98 -7.95
CA TYR A 151 -24.21 15.13 -8.20
C TYR A 151 -23.11 14.84 -9.22
N GLU A 152 -23.21 15.47 -10.38
CA GLU A 152 -22.20 15.40 -11.44
C GLU A 152 -21.07 16.41 -11.21
N LEU A 153 -19.87 15.90 -10.97
CA LEU A 153 -18.64 16.70 -10.91
C LEU A 153 -18.09 16.88 -12.32
N SER A 154 -17.73 18.11 -12.68
CA SER A 154 -17.09 18.42 -13.96
C SER A 154 -15.79 17.64 -14.15
N ASP A 155 -15.64 17.01 -15.31
CA ASP A 155 -14.41 16.29 -15.69
C ASP A 155 -13.21 17.19 -15.91
N LYS A 156 -13.43 18.51 -16.05
CA LYS A 156 -12.37 19.51 -16.24
C LYS A 156 -11.63 19.85 -14.95
N LEU A 157 -12.17 19.49 -13.80
CA LEU A 157 -11.58 19.79 -12.50
C LEU A 157 -10.47 18.80 -12.18
N SER A 158 -9.39 19.31 -11.58
CA SER A 158 -8.37 18.48 -10.96
C SER A 158 -8.94 17.69 -9.77
N ARG A 159 -8.21 16.66 -9.35
CA ARG A 159 -8.61 15.83 -8.21
C ARG A 159 -8.76 16.64 -6.92
N ALA A 160 -7.85 17.58 -6.65
CA ALA A 160 -7.89 18.45 -5.48
C ALA A 160 -9.11 19.38 -5.50
N GLU A 161 -9.44 19.98 -6.66
CA GLU A 161 -10.63 20.82 -6.82
C GLU A 161 -11.92 20.03 -6.63
N LYS A 162 -11.99 18.80 -7.15
CA LYS A 162 -13.12 17.89 -6.92
C LYS A 162 -13.28 17.59 -5.43
N TYR A 163 -12.17 17.33 -4.72
CA TYR A 163 -12.20 17.04 -3.30
C TYR A 163 -12.71 18.23 -2.46
N GLU A 164 -12.28 19.46 -2.76
CA GLU A 164 -12.76 20.65 -2.06
C GLU A 164 -14.27 20.88 -2.26
N ILE A 165 -14.81 20.57 -3.44
CA ILE A 165 -16.27 20.60 -3.67
C ILE A 165 -16.98 19.57 -2.79
N VAL A 166 -16.45 18.34 -2.71
CA VAL A 166 -17.00 17.26 -1.89
C VAL A 166 -16.96 17.64 -0.40
N LYS A 167 -15.85 18.19 0.07
CA LYS A 167 -15.69 18.69 1.44
C LYS A 167 -16.71 19.78 1.76
N LYS A 168 -16.88 20.76 0.87
CA LYS A 168 -17.91 21.80 1.01
C LYS A 168 -19.31 21.21 1.04
N LYS A 169 -19.60 20.22 0.18
CA LYS A 169 -20.89 19.52 0.15
C LYS A 169 -21.16 18.79 1.47
N ARG A 170 -20.18 18.12 2.07
CA ARG A 170 -20.33 17.49 3.40
C ARG A 170 -20.79 18.50 4.46
N ARG A 171 -20.27 19.73 4.43
CA ARG A 171 -20.67 20.81 5.37
C ARG A 171 -22.09 21.36 5.15
N GLU A 172 -22.79 20.97 4.07
CA GLU A 172 -24.21 21.25 3.89
C GLU A 172 -25.10 20.27 4.69
N PHE A 173 -24.57 19.09 5.04
CA PHE A 173 -25.31 18.01 5.74
C PHE A 173 -24.89 17.85 7.21
N PHE A 174 -23.64 18.21 7.52
CA PHE A 174 -23.04 17.97 8.82
C PHE A 174 -22.52 19.26 9.42
N SER A 175 -22.60 19.37 10.76
CA SER A 175 -21.86 20.40 11.48
C SER A 175 -20.35 20.18 11.33
N GLU A 176 -19.52 21.19 11.62
CA GLU A 176 -18.07 21.03 11.52
C GLU A 176 -17.55 19.87 12.37
N ASN A 177 -18.09 19.70 13.58
CA ASN A 177 -17.71 18.61 14.48
C ASN A 177 -18.16 17.25 13.95
N ASP A 178 -19.41 17.15 13.47
CA ASP A 178 -19.95 15.89 12.92
C ASP A 178 -19.17 15.50 11.65
N ALA A 179 -18.83 16.47 10.81
CA ALA A 179 -18.06 16.23 9.59
C ALA A 179 -16.62 15.82 9.91
N LYS A 180 -15.98 16.46 10.90
CA LYS A 180 -14.66 16.05 11.40
C LYS A 180 -14.68 14.63 11.97
N LEU A 181 -15.74 14.25 12.67
CA LEU A 181 -15.91 12.91 13.23
C LEU A 181 -16.02 11.83 12.14
N ILE A 182 -16.77 12.12 11.06
CA ILE A 182 -17.03 11.14 10.00
C ILE A 182 -15.89 11.09 8.97
N PHE A 183 -15.36 12.26 8.58
CA PHE A 183 -14.46 12.41 7.44
C PHE A 183 -13.08 13.00 7.80
N GLY A 184 -12.85 13.38 9.06
CA GLY A 184 -11.66 14.16 9.41
C GLY A 184 -10.33 13.44 9.18
N MET A 185 -10.28 12.11 9.38
CA MET A 185 -9.12 11.30 9.05
C MET A 185 -8.80 11.34 7.56
N GLU A 186 -9.81 11.18 6.70
CA GLU A 186 -9.69 11.30 5.25
C GLU A 186 -9.22 12.70 4.85
N GLU A 187 -9.83 13.75 5.42
CA GLU A 187 -9.43 15.14 5.18
C GLU A 187 -7.96 15.42 5.57
N SER A 188 -7.46 14.80 6.65
CA SER A 188 -6.05 14.89 7.05
C SER A 188 -5.11 14.16 6.09
N GLU A 189 -5.47 12.97 5.60
CA GLU A 189 -4.70 12.24 4.58
C GLU A 189 -4.60 13.02 3.25
N GLU A 190 -5.70 13.65 2.83
CA GLU A 190 -5.73 14.50 1.64
C GLU A 190 -4.82 15.72 1.82
N THR A 191 -4.90 16.36 2.99
CA THR A 191 -4.02 17.48 3.35
C THR A 191 -2.54 17.06 3.36
N TYR A 192 -2.25 15.86 3.88
CA TYR A 192 -0.89 15.30 3.90
C TYR A 192 -0.34 15.15 2.49
N ARG A 193 -1.09 14.49 1.60
CA ARG A 193 -0.64 14.26 0.23
C ARG A 193 -0.42 15.58 -0.52
N ASP A 194 -1.34 16.52 -0.39
CA ASP A 194 -1.26 17.81 -1.09
C ASP A 194 -0.09 18.66 -0.56
N SER A 195 0.25 18.52 0.72
CA SER A 195 1.35 19.27 1.36
C SER A 195 2.72 18.59 1.26
N LEU A 196 2.79 17.29 0.95
CA LEU A 196 4.02 16.52 0.96
C LEU A 196 5.07 17.07 -0.02
N GLY A 197 4.65 17.46 -1.23
CA GLY A 197 5.56 18.03 -2.23
C GLY A 197 6.23 19.32 -1.75
N GLY A 198 5.47 20.19 -1.06
CA GLY A 198 6.00 21.40 -0.42
C GLY A 198 7.00 21.07 0.66
N PHE A 199 6.66 20.14 1.57
CA PHE A 199 7.57 19.65 2.60
C PHE A 199 8.89 19.13 2.03
N LEU A 200 8.84 18.31 0.96
CA LEU A 200 10.03 17.71 0.38
C LEU A 200 10.98 18.77 -0.21
N LYS A 201 10.43 19.82 -0.82
CA LYS A 201 11.17 20.95 -1.37
C LYS A 201 11.78 21.82 -0.27
N ASP A 202 11.00 22.17 0.75
CA ASP A 202 11.42 23.06 1.83
C ASP A 202 12.51 22.43 2.72
N THR A 203 12.60 21.10 2.72
CA THR A 203 13.58 20.34 3.52
C THR A 203 14.75 19.79 2.72
N GLU A 204 14.84 20.08 1.42
CA GLU A 204 15.84 19.49 0.52
C GLU A 204 17.30 19.80 0.93
N SER A 205 17.53 20.95 1.56
CA SER A 205 18.86 21.41 1.99
C SER A 205 19.27 20.94 3.39
N LEU A 206 18.36 20.30 4.14
CA LEU A 206 18.60 19.88 5.51
C LEU A 206 19.40 18.57 5.56
N SER A 207 20.08 18.32 6.69
CA SER A 207 20.65 16.99 6.95
C SER A 207 19.52 15.97 7.14
N GLY A 208 19.80 14.68 6.95
CA GLY A 208 18.79 13.64 7.11
C GLY A 208 18.21 13.57 8.52
N ASP A 209 19.00 13.82 9.56
CA ASP A 209 18.49 13.89 10.95
C ASP A 209 17.52 15.06 11.14
N GLN A 210 17.86 16.24 10.60
CA GLN A 210 16.98 17.42 10.65
C GLN A 210 15.72 17.20 9.82
N ARG A 211 15.85 16.58 8.65
CA ARG A 211 14.74 16.28 7.74
C ARG A 211 13.78 15.26 8.33
N MET A 212 14.29 14.23 9.01
CA MET A 212 13.46 13.28 9.76
C MET A 212 12.71 13.93 10.92
N ALA A 213 13.38 14.79 11.70
CA ALA A 213 12.70 15.54 12.77
C ALA A 213 11.58 16.43 12.21
N ARG A 214 11.87 17.17 11.13
CA ARG A 214 10.87 18.01 10.44
C ARG A 214 9.73 17.20 9.83
N TYR A 215 10.01 15.99 9.34
CA TYR A 215 8.98 15.10 8.80
C TYR A 215 8.01 14.65 9.89
N GLU A 216 8.51 14.29 11.06
CA GLU A 216 7.67 13.92 12.21
C GLU A 216 6.81 15.09 12.70
N ASP A 217 7.37 16.30 12.75
CA ASP A 217 6.61 17.50 13.11
C ASP A 217 5.55 17.83 12.05
N PHE A 218 5.90 17.73 10.77
CA PHE A 218 4.97 17.89 9.65
C PHE A 218 3.78 16.93 9.78
N ARG A 219 4.05 15.64 9.99
CA ARG A 219 2.99 14.63 10.18
C ARG A 219 2.12 14.94 11.40
N LYS A 220 2.69 15.28 12.54
CA LYS A 220 1.92 15.65 13.74
C LYS A 220 1.01 16.85 13.49
N ASN A 221 1.50 17.85 12.76
CA ASN A 221 0.73 19.05 12.45
C ASN A 221 -0.44 18.76 11.50
N VAL A 222 -0.22 17.93 10.47
CA VAL A 222 -1.25 17.59 9.50
C VAL A 222 -2.31 16.65 10.07
N TYR A 223 -1.88 15.59 10.76
CA TYR A 223 -2.79 14.58 11.29
C TYR A 223 -3.41 14.99 12.63
N GLY A 224 -2.76 15.86 13.41
CA GLY A 224 -3.26 16.31 14.71
C GLY A 224 -3.64 15.13 15.61
N GLN A 225 -4.92 15.06 16.01
CA GLN A 225 -5.47 14.00 16.85
C GLN A 225 -5.39 12.59 16.22
N TYR A 226 -5.26 12.50 14.90
CA TYR A 226 -5.17 11.22 14.16
C TYR A 226 -3.75 10.65 14.09
N TYR A 227 -2.72 11.45 14.46
CA TYR A 227 -1.32 11.09 14.25
C TYR A 227 -0.95 9.74 14.89
N ASN A 228 -1.41 9.48 16.12
CA ASN A 228 -1.10 8.24 16.83
C ASN A 228 -1.68 7.02 16.10
N THR A 229 -2.89 7.14 15.54
CA THR A 229 -3.55 6.09 14.78
C THR A 229 -2.78 5.78 13.50
N VAL A 230 -2.44 6.80 12.72
CA VAL A 230 -1.61 6.68 11.50
C VAL A 230 -0.28 5.99 11.83
N LYS A 231 0.42 6.51 12.85
CA LYS A 231 1.74 6.00 13.25
C LYS A 231 1.71 4.55 13.72
N THR A 232 0.67 4.16 14.46
CA THR A 232 0.55 2.80 15.01
C THR A 232 0.24 1.78 13.92
N ARG A 233 -0.53 2.18 12.90
CA ARG A 233 -0.91 1.33 11.76
C ARG A 233 0.21 1.19 10.73
N GLU A 234 1.11 2.17 10.65
CA GLU A 234 2.16 2.19 9.65
C GLU A 234 3.14 1.01 9.83
N PRO A 235 3.33 0.17 8.80
CA PRO A 235 4.31 -0.90 8.86
C PRO A 235 5.73 -0.36 9.11
N LYS A 236 6.50 -1.09 9.92
CA LYS A 236 7.91 -0.75 10.20
C LYS A 236 8.77 -0.64 8.94
N TYR A 237 8.43 -1.41 7.91
CA TYR A 237 9.11 -1.35 6.63
C TYR A 237 8.87 -0.02 5.90
N ASN A 238 7.64 0.48 5.90
CA ASN A 238 7.29 1.75 5.25
C ASN A 238 7.96 2.94 5.94
N THR A 239 8.02 2.91 7.28
CA THR A 239 8.76 3.93 8.04
C THR A 239 10.27 3.87 7.77
N TYR A 240 10.84 2.68 7.62
CA TYR A 240 12.24 2.49 7.21
C TYR A 240 12.50 3.05 5.81
N GLU A 241 11.70 2.69 4.81
CA GLU A 241 11.81 3.18 3.43
C GLU A 241 11.69 4.71 3.37
N THR A 242 10.78 5.29 4.15
CA THR A 242 10.63 6.74 4.26
C THR A 242 11.89 7.39 4.83
N GLU A 243 12.49 6.83 5.89
CA GLU A 243 13.75 7.35 6.43
C GLU A 243 14.90 7.22 5.42
N MET A 244 14.97 6.11 4.69
CA MET A 244 15.97 5.91 3.63
C MET A 244 15.80 6.95 2.52
N PHE A 245 14.57 7.16 2.04
CA PHE A 245 14.24 8.16 1.03
C PHE A 245 14.59 9.58 1.48
N LEU A 246 14.24 9.96 2.71
CA LEU A 246 14.53 11.29 3.23
C LEU A 246 16.04 11.54 3.39
N ARG A 247 16.82 10.47 3.58
CA ARG A 247 18.28 10.50 3.73
C ARG A 247 19.05 10.24 2.43
N ASP A 248 18.38 9.97 1.33
CA ASP A 248 19.01 9.48 0.09
C ASP A 248 20.20 10.35 -0.35
N LYS A 249 20.00 11.66 -0.48
CA LYS A 249 21.06 12.63 -0.84
C LYS A 249 22.22 12.70 0.16
N GLU A 250 21.96 12.45 1.44
CA GLU A 250 23.02 12.38 2.47
C GLU A 250 23.85 11.12 2.25
N LEU A 251 23.18 9.98 2.08
CA LEU A 251 23.81 8.69 1.86
C LEU A 251 24.60 8.65 0.55
N GLU A 252 24.09 9.25 -0.53
CA GLU A 252 24.77 9.35 -1.82
C GLU A 252 26.13 10.07 -1.73
N LYS A 253 26.24 11.08 -0.88
CA LYS A 253 27.47 11.87 -0.69
C LYS A 253 28.49 11.19 0.22
N MET A 254 28.08 10.18 0.98
CA MET A 254 28.96 9.43 1.88
C MET A 254 29.89 8.48 1.12
N SER A 255 31.04 8.18 1.74
CA SER A 255 31.89 7.07 1.31
C SER A 255 31.13 5.74 1.40
N SER A 256 31.52 4.73 0.62
CA SER A 256 30.85 3.43 0.64
C SER A 256 30.88 2.77 2.03
N SER A 257 31.96 2.96 2.80
CA SER A 257 32.07 2.44 4.17
C SER A 257 31.11 3.14 5.13
N ASP A 258 31.05 4.48 5.07
CA ASP A 258 30.19 5.27 5.96
C ASP A 258 28.71 5.06 5.63
N ARG A 259 28.38 5.01 4.33
CA ARG A 259 27.03 4.69 3.84
C ARG A 259 26.57 3.34 4.38
N ASN A 260 27.38 2.29 4.23
CA ASN A 260 27.03 0.95 4.71
C ASN A 260 26.82 0.93 6.23
N THR A 261 27.69 1.62 6.98
CA THR A 261 27.57 1.73 8.43
C THR A 261 26.28 2.44 8.82
N LYS A 262 25.98 3.59 8.21
CA LYS A 262 24.77 4.39 8.50
C LYS A 262 23.50 3.63 8.12
N THR A 263 23.46 3.03 6.93
CA THR A 263 22.33 2.21 6.47
C THR A 263 22.09 1.03 7.41
N ARG A 264 23.14 0.36 7.87
CA ARG A 264 23.02 -0.72 8.85
C ARG A 264 22.43 -0.21 10.17
N THR A 265 22.93 0.91 10.70
CA THR A 265 22.36 1.51 11.92
C THR A 265 20.87 1.82 11.79
N ILE A 266 20.44 2.31 10.61
CA ILE A 266 19.01 2.55 10.33
C ILE A 266 18.24 1.23 10.31
N ARG A 267 18.74 0.17 9.67
CA ARG A 267 18.10 -1.15 9.67
C ARG A 267 17.96 -1.72 11.08
N GLU A 268 19.01 -1.62 11.90
CA GLU A 268 19.00 -2.09 13.28
C GLU A 268 17.98 -1.32 14.14
N LYS A 269 17.79 -0.02 13.90
CA LYS A 269 16.76 0.80 14.57
C LYS A 269 15.35 0.27 14.33
N TYR A 270 15.01 -0.18 13.12
CA TYR A 270 13.65 -0.63 12.77
C TYR A 270 13.41 -2.13 12.99
N PHE A 271 14.41 -2.96 12.72
CA PHE A 271 14.25 -4.42 12.65
C PHE A 271 15.11 -5.19 13.66
N GLY A 272 15.92 -4.49 14.46
CA GLY A 272 16.91 -5.11 15.33
C GLY A 272 18.07 -5.72 14.55
N LYS A 273 19.04 -6.28 15.27
CA LYS A 273 20.27 -6.84 14.70
C LYS A 273 19.99 -7.98 13.72
N ASP A 274 19.20 -8.96 14.14
CA ASP A 274 18.87 -10.14 13.31
C ASP A 274 18.09 -9.75 12.05
N GLY A 275 17.22 -8.74 12.15
CA GLY A 275 16.48 -8.20 11.02
C GLY A 275 17.40 -7.48 10.03
N ALA A 276 18.32 -6.66 10.53
CA ALA A 276 19.33 -6.00 9.72
C ALA A 276 20.23 -7.02 9.00
N ASP A 277 20.67 -8.08 9.67
CA ASP A 277 21.49 -9.13 9.06
C ASP A 277 20.78 -9.87 7.92
N ARG A 278 19.47 -10.17 8.09
CA ARG A 278 18.66 -10.76 7.00
C ARG A 278 18.55 -9.81 5.81
N ILE A 279 18.30 -8.53 6.07
CA ILE A 279 18.18 -7.52 5.01
C ILE A 279 19.52 -7.37 4.28
N ASP A 280 20.63 -7.28 5.01
CA ASP A 280 21.99 -7.19 4.44
C ASP A 280 22.29 -8.40 3.54
N ALA A 281 21.89 -9.61 3.96
CA ALA A 281 22.04 -10.83 3.15
C ALA A 281 21.24 -10.75 1.84
N VAL A 282 19.99 -10.29 1.90
CA VAL A 282 19.14 -10.10 0.71
C VAL A 282 19.75 -9.08 -0.24
N TYR A 283 20.20 -7.92 0.24
CA TYR A 283 20.85 -6.91 -0.62
C TYR A 283 22.14 -7.43 -1.26
N LYS A 284 22.94 -8.20 -0.52
CA LYS A 284 24.15 -8.81 -1.07
C LYS A 284 23.82 -9.82 -2.16
N GLU A 285 22.78 -10.64 -1.96
CA GLU A 285 22.31 -11.58 -2.98
C GLU A 285 21.81 -10.84 -4.24
N ILE A 286 21.06 -9.75 -4.07
CA ILE A 286 20.60 -8.89 -5.17
C ILE A 286 21.79 -8.30 -5.93
N GLU A 287 22.78 -7.73 -5.24
CA GLU A 287 23.97 -7.17 -5.88
C GLU A 287 24.79 -8.22 -6.65
N GLU A 288 24.95 -9.42 -6.08
CA GLU A 288 25.64 -10.52 -6.73
C GLU A 288 24.89 -10.99 -7.98
N ARG A 289 23.56 -11.11 -7.89
CA ARG A 289 22.69 -11.46 -9.02
C ARG A 289 22.78 -10.40 -10.12
N GLU A 290 22.66 -9.13 -9.79
CA GLU A 290 22.81 -8.03 -10.76
C GLU A 290 24.17 -8.04 -11.45
N LYS A 291 25.25 -8.33 -10.72
CA LYS A 291 26.59 -8.43 -11.31
C LYS A 291 26.66 -9.57 -12.32
N LYS A 292 26.11 -10.74 -12.00
CA LYS A 292 26.06 -11.88 -12.93
C LYS A 292 25.18 -11.58 -14.15
N GLU A 293 24.05 -10.92 -13.96
CA GLU A 293 23.17 -10.52 -15.08
C GLU A 293 23.83 -9.48 -15.98
N LYS A 294 24.48 -8.45 -15.42
CA LYS A 294 25.26 -7.45 -16.19
C LYS A 294 26.40 -8.12 -16.96
N GLN A 295 27.07 -9.11 -16.37
CA GLN A 295 28.10 -9.88 -17.06
C GLN A 295 27.50 -10.72 -18.20
N THR A 296 26.38 -11.39 -17.97
CA THR A 296 25.65 -12.17 -18.98
C THR A 296 25.23 -11.31 -20.17
N ALA A 297 24.65 -10.14 -19.92
CA ALA A 297 24.28 -9.20 -20.97
C ALA A 297 25.49 -8.73 -21.81
N ARG A 298 26.64 -8.51 -21.17
CA ARG A 298 27.90 -8.16 -21.87
C ARG A 298 28.40 -9.30 -22.74
N ASP A 299 28.39 -10.53 -22.23
CA ASP A 299 28.84 -11.71 -22.95
C ASP A 299 27.93 -12.03 -24.15
N GLU A 300 26.61 -11.92 -23.97
CA GLU A 300 25.64 -12.05 -25.05
C GLU A 300 25.86 -10.99 -26.13
N SER A 301 26.03 -9.73 -25.75
CA SER A 301 26.30 -8.63 -26.69
C SER A 301 27.60 -8.85 -27.46
N ALA A 302 28.68 -9.25 -26.78
CA ALA A 302 29.96 -9.56 -27.42
C ALA A 302 29.86 -10.76 -28.36
N TRP A 303 29.08 -11.78 -28.00
CA TRP A 303 28.84 -12.93 -28.86
C TRP A 303 28.04 -12.54 -30.12
N LEU A 304 26.99 -11.73 -29.97
CA LEU A 304 26.17 -11.24 -31.08
C LEU A 304 26.96 -10.37 -32.07
N GLN A 305 27.87 -9.54 -31.56
CA GLN A 305 28.77 -8.75 -32.41
C GLN A 305 29.72 -9.64 -33.24
N LYS A 306 30.26 -10.69 -32.64
CA LYS A 306 31.17 -11.64 -33.31
C LYS A 306 30.45 -12.61 -34.25
N ASN A 307 29.16 -12.87 -34.02
CA ASN A 307 28.37 -13.88 -34.72
C ASN A 307 27.12 -13.28 -35.39
N SER A 308 27.25 -12.11 -36.01
CA SER A 308 26.13 -11.35 -36.60
C SER A 308 25.35 -12.10 -37.70
N ASN A 309 25.98 -13.11 -38.32
CA ASN A 309 25.38 -13.94 -39.35
C ASN A 309 24.56 -15.13 -38.81
N VAL A 310 24.66 -15.45 -37.52
CA VAL A 310 23.93 -16.57 -36.89
C VAL A 310 22.54 -16.11 -36.46
N LYS A 311 21.49 -16.82 -36.91
CA LYS A 311 20.07 -16.45 -36.68
C LYS A 311 19.25 -17.66 -36.22
N GLY A 312 18.05 -17.38 -35.73
CA GLY A 312 17.06 -18.40 -35.33
C GLY A 312 17.53 -19.29 -34.18
N GLU A 313 17.14 -20.55 -34.21
CA GLU A 313 17.38 -21.52 -33.13
C GLU A 313 18.85 -21.66 -32.73
N ALA A 314 19.78 -21.58 -33.69
CA ALA A 314 21.21 -21.65 -33.42
C ALA A 314 21.72 -20.46 -32.59
N ARG A 315 21.16 -19.26 -32.83
CA ARG A 315 21.44 -18.06 -32.01
C ARG A 315 20.85 -18.25 -30.61
N ASP A 316 19.60 -18.67 -30.52
CA ASP A 316 18.90 -18.82 -29.24
C ASP A 316 19.58 -19.86 -28.34
N LYS A 317 20.04 -20.97 -28.91
CA LYS A 317 20.81 -21.99 -28.20
C LYS A 317 22.14 -21.45 -27.68
N ALA A 318 22.89 -20.70 -28.50
CA ALA A 318 24.17 -20.14 -28.09
C ALA A 318 24.01 -19.09 -26.97
N LEU A 319 22.99 -18.24 -27.03
CA LEU A 319 22.69 -17.29 -25.96
C LEU A 319 22.25 -18.02 -24.67
N MET A 320 21.46 -19.09 -24.79
CA MET A 320 21.06 -19.90 -23.64
C MET A 320 22.26 -20.58 -22.96
N GLU A 321 23.23 -21.06 -23.73
CA GLU A 321 24.48 -21.62 -23.19
C GLU A 321 25.29 -20.57 -22.39
N ILE A 322 25.35 -19.32 -22.87
CA ILE A 322 25.98 -18.20 -22.15
C ILE A 322 25.24 -17.94 -20.83
N ARG A 323 23.90 -17.90 -20.85
CA ARG A 323 23.07 -17.70 -19.66
C ARG A 323 23.27 -18.81 -18.64
N ILE A 324 23.20 -20.08 -19.05
CA ILE A 324 23.40 -21.23 -18.16
C ILE A 324 24.80 -21.21 -17.54
N LYS A 325 25.82 -20.83 -18.31
CA LYS A 325 27.19 -20.73 -17.82
C LYS A 325 27.34 -19.68 -16.72
N ASN A 326 26.69 -18.53 -16.85
CA ASN A 326 26.88 -17.38 -15.96
C ASN A 326 25.90 -17.35 -14.78
N LEU A 327 24.67 -17.83 -14.98
CA LEU A 327 23.56 -17.77 -14.01
C LEU A 327 23.21 -19.14 -13.41
N GLY A 328 23.58 -20.23 -14.08
CA GLY A 328 23.04 -21.57 -13.78
C GLY A 328 21.71 -21.82 -14.47
N LYS A 329 21.25 -23.07 -14.46
CA LYS A 329 20.12 -23.50 -15.31
C LYS A 329 18.80 -22.79 -14.98
N GLU A 330 18.46 -22.71 -13.70
CA GLU A 330 17.17 -22.15 -13.25
C GLU A 330 17.11 -20.63 -13.46
N GLU A 331 18.12 -19.89 -12.99
CA GLU A 331 18.22 -18.44 -13.18
C GLU A 331 18.32 -18.05 -14.67
N ALA A 332 18.96 -18.86 -15.51
CA ALA A 332 19.03 -18.64 -16.96
C ALA A 332 17.66 -18.70 -17.64
N GLU A 333 16.81 -19.62 -17.22
CA GLU A 333 15.44 -19.75 -17.74
C GLU A 333 14.58 -18.56 -17.29
N GLU A 334 14.69 -18.15 -16.03
CA GLU A 334 14.02 -16.94 -15.52
C GLU A 334 14.45 -15.67 -16.24
N TYR A 335 15.76 -15.47 -16.38
CA TYR A 335 16.35 -14.34 -17.11
C TYR A 335 15.84 -14.29 -18.55
N SER A 336 15.78 -15.45 -19.23
CA SER A 336 15.25 -15.56 -20.59
C SER A 336 13.77 -15.21 -20.69
N ARG A 337 12.95 -15.63 -19.71
CA ARG A 337 11.52 -15.27 -19.66
C ARG A 337 11.34 -13.76 -19.49
N ARG A 338 12.13 -13.14 -18.60
CA ARG A 338 12.07 -11.69 -18.36
C ARG A 338 12.44 -10.88 -19.60
N LEU A 339 13.52 -11.23 -20.30
CA LEU A 339 13.91 -10.54 -21.54
C LEU A 339 12.83 -10.63 -22.63
N LYS A 340 12.20 -11.80 -22.81
CA LYS A 340 11.09 -11.95 -23.77
C LYS A 340 9.91 -11.07 -23.42
N TYR A 341 9.55 -11.02 -22.14
CA TYR A 341 8.48 -10.15 -21.66
C TYR A 341 8.80 -8.67 -21.90
N GLU A 342 10.03 -8.23 -21.61
CA GLU A 342 10.47 -6.85 -21.89
C GLU A 342 10.44 -6.51 -23.39
N GLU A 343 10.82 -7.45 -24.26
CA GLU A 343 10.72 -7.26 -25.72
C GLU A 343 9.26 -7.17 -26.20
N GLU A 344 8.36 -7.99 -25.66
CA GLU A 344 6.92 -7.95 -25.97
C GLU A 344 6.29 -6.64 -25.51
N MET A 345 6.65 -6.17 -24.31
CA MET A 345 6.18 -4.88 -23.80
C MET A 345 6.65 -3.71 -24.67
N LYS A 346 7.90 -3.73 -25.15
CA LYS A 346 8.43 -2.72 -26.08
C LYS A 346 7.75 -2.76 -27.45
N LYS A 347 7.37 -3.95 -27.94
CA LYS A 347 6.62 -4.10 -29.20
C LYS A 347 5.18 -3.60 -29.09
N ASN A 348 4.56 -3.69 -27.92
CA ASN A 348 3.19 -3.22 -27.67
C ASN A 348 3.10 -1.71 -27.36
N GLN A 349 4.25 -1.03 -27.20
CA GLN A 349 4.33 0.43 -26.97
C GLN A 349 4.68 1.22 -28.25
N ASN A 350 5.05 0.55 -29.33
CA ASN A 350 5.22 1.10 -30.68
C ASN A 350 4.05 0.64 -31.57
#